data_AF-A0A7Y5MEX9-F1
#
_entry.id   AF-A0A7Y5MEX9-F1
#
_cell.length_a   1.000
_cell.length_b   1.000
_cell.length_c   1.000
_cell.angle_alpha   90.00
_cell.angle_beta   90.00
_cell.angle_gamma   90.00
#
_symmetry.space_group_name_H-M   'P 1'
#
loop_
_entity.id
_entity.type
_entity.pdbx_description
1 polymer ?
#
loop_
_entity_poly.entity_id
_entity_poly.type
_entity_poly.pdbx_seq_one_letter_code
_entity_poly.pdbx_strand_id
1 'polypeptide(L)'
;TAFFLVAGALHFVIPEFYRAMMPPFIPFQEFFIVLTGIAEMAGAIGIQLQRYRLLAGRLMVLLLVAIFPANIYVAVAQPAMPGLDYTPESMWWRLLLQPLFIAWIWVTAVRPEQKGAGSGSI
;
A
#
# COMPACT_ATOMS: atom_id res chain seq x y z
N THR A 1 -0.08 -9.36 -5.16
CA THR A 1 0.15 -7.92 -5.39
C THR A 1 -0.84 -7.29 -6.35
N ALA A 2 -1.68 -8.05 -7.07
CA ALA A 2 -2.68 -7.51 -8.01
C ALA A 2 -3.60 -6.44 -7.39
N PHE A 3 -3.98 -6.60 -6.13
CA PHE A 3 -4.71 -5.58 -5.36
C PHE A 3 -4.07 -4.18 -5.46
N PHE A 4 -2.74 -4.07 -5.32
CA PHE A 4 -2.02 -2.80 -5.40
C PHE A 4 -1.94 -2.23 -6.81
N LEU A 5 -2.03 -3.07 -7.85
CA LEU A 5 -2.15 -2.57 -9.23
C LEU A 5 -3.49 -1.87 -9.44
N VAL A 6 -4.57 -2.50 -8.95
CA VAL A 6 -5.92 -1.93 -9.05
C VAL A 6 -6.04 -0.69 -8.19
N ALA A 7 -5.60 -0.75 -6.92
CA ALA A 7 -5.61 0.40 -6.02
C ALA A 7 -4.80 1.58 -6.57
N GLY A 8 -3.61 1.32 -7.12
CA GLY A 8 -2.78 2.36 -7.72
C GLY A 8 -3.42 2.96 -8.97
N ALA A 9 -4.07 2.15 -9.81
CA ALA A 9 -4.80 2.65 -10.98
C ALA A 9 -6.00 3.53 -10.60
N LEU A 10 -6.71 3.19 -9.52
CA LEU A 10 -7.87 3.96 -9.06
C LEU A 10 -7.52 5.40 -8.63
N HIS A 11 -6.27 5.67 -8.23
CA HIS A 11 -5.80 7.05 -7.97
C HIS A 11 -5.99 7.98 -9.18
N PHE A 12 -5.97 7.43 -10.40
CA PHE A 12 -6.13 8.17 -11.66
C PHE A 12 -7.55 8.12 -12.21
N VAL A 13 -8.30 7.06 -11.88
CA VAL A 13 -9.67 6.84 -12.39
C VAL A 13 -10.69 7.63 -11.57
N ILE A 14 -10.51 7.69 -10.25
CA ILE A 14 -11.42 8.38 -9.31
C ILE A 14 -10.65 9.34 -8.38
N PRO A 15 -9.93 10.33 -8.92
CA PRO A 15 -9.05 11.20 -8.13
C PRO A 15 -9.78 11.96 -7.01
N GLU A 16 -11.05 12.34 -7.21
CA GLU A 16 -11.86 13.02 -6.20
C GLU A 16 -12.11 12.16 -4.95
N PHE A 17 -12.24 10.85 -5.11
CA PHE A 17 -12.35 9.91 -4.00
C PHE A 17 -11.08 9.97 -3.13
N TYR A 18 -9.91 9.90 -3.76
CA TYR A 18 -8.62 9.93 -3.07
C TYR A 18 -8.32 11.30 -2.46
N ARG A 19 -8.72 12.40 -3.12
CA ARG A 19 -8.61 13.75 -2.56
C ARG A 19 -9.42 13.88 -1.28
N ALA A 20 -10.66 13.37 -1.26
CA ALA A 20 -11.49 13.39 -0.07
C ALA A 20 -10.93 12.54 1.09
N MET A 21 -10.13 11.51 0.78
CA MET A 21 -9.42 10.71 1.79
C MET A 21 -8.24 11.43 2.45
N MET A 22 -7.71 12.49 1.84
CA MET A 22 -6.50 13.14 2.32
C MET A 22 -6.78 13.98 3.58
N PRO A 23 -5.99 13.80 4.66
CA PRO A 23 -6.10 14.67 5.82
C PRO A 23 -5.83 16.14 5.45
N PRO A 24 -6.57 17.10 6.02
CA PRO A 24 -6.49 18.51 5.63
C PRO A 24 -5.13 19.16 5.93
N PHE A 25 -4.31 18.56 6.80
CA PHE A 25 -2.97 19.06 7.14
C PHE A 25 -1.88 18.64 6.15
N ILE A 26 -2.17 17.77 5.18
CA ILE A 26 -1.19 17.36 4.16
C ILE A 26 -1.16 18.40 3.04
N PRO A 27 -0.03 19.11 2.82
CA PRO A 27 0.12 20.02 1.69
C PRO A 27 0.26 19.24 0.38
N PHE A 28 0.01 19.90 -0.75
CA PHE A 28 0.23 19.33 -2.10
C PHE A 28 -0.45 17.96 -2.31
N GLN A 29 -1.71 17.84 -1.90
CA GLN A 29 -2.44 16.56 -1.90
C GLN A 29 -2.41 15.86 -3.27
N GLU A 30 -2.64 16.59 -4.36
CA GLU A 30 -2.59 16.05 -5.74
C GLU A 30 -1.27 15.37 -6.07
N PHE A 31 -0.15 15.98 -5.68
CA PHE A 31 1.17 15.42 -5.93
C PHE A 31 1.33 14.08 -5.21
N PHE A 32 0.91 14.01 -3.95
CA PHE A 32 0.99 12.78 -3.17
C PHE A 32 0.06 11.70 -3.72
N ILE A 33 -1.16 12.02 -4.13
CA ILE A 33 -2.10 11.06 -4.74
C ILE A 33 -1.47 10.43 -5.99
N VAL A 34 -0.90 11.24 -6.88
CA VAL A 34 -0.22 10.73 -8.09
C VAL A 34 1.00 9.90 -7.71
N LEU A 35 1.83 10.39 -6.79
CA LEU A 35 3.06 9.71 -6.36
C LEU A 35 2.75 8.35 -5.73
N THR A 36 1.76 8.27 -4.83
CA THR A 36 1.39 7.01 -4.17
C THR A 36 0.78 6.05 -5.17
N GLY A 37 -0.08 6.50 -6.09
CA GLY A 37 -0.65 5.66 -7.15
C GLY A 37 0.43 5.01 -8.04
N ILE A 38 1.41 5.81 -8.49
CA ILE A 38 2.57 5.29 -9.25
C ILE A 38 3.37 4.31 -8.41
N ALA A 39 3.65 4.65 -7.14
CA ALA A 39 4.46 3.82 -6.25
C ALA A 39 3.81 2.46 -5.95
N GLU A 40 2.49 2.41 -5.75
CA GLU A 40 1.74 1.17 -5.57
C GLU A 40 1.84 0.28 -6.82
N MET A 41 1.60 0.85 -8.01
CA MET A 41 1.71 0.09 -9.25
C MET A 41 3.14 -0.40 -9.50
N ALA A 42 4.13 0.48 -9.37
CA ALA A 42 5.53 0.16 -9.57
C ALA A 42 6.03 -0.90 -8.57
N GLY A 43 5.67 -0.80 -7.30
CA GLY A 43 6.02 -1.80 -6.30
C GLY A 43 5.32 -3.14 -6.56
N ALA A 44 4.06 -3.13 -6.99
CA ALA A 44 3.33 -4.35 -7.33
C ALA A 44 3.97 -5.11 -8.50
N ILE A 45 4.41 -4.40 -9.54
CA ILE A 45 5.17 -4.94 -10.68
C ILE A 45 6.56 -5.39 -10.23
N GLY A 46 7.27 -4.53 -9.50
CA GLY A 46 8.63 -4.78 -9.04
C GLY A 46 8.78 -6.02 -8.16
N ILE A 47 7.78 -6.34 -7.34
CA ILE A 47 7.75 -7.57 -6.52
C ILE A 47 7.71 -8.83 -7.39
N GLN A 48 7.08 -8.78 -8.57
CA GLN A 48 7.02 -9.92 -9.50
C GLN A 48 8.36 -10.15 -10.22
N LEU A 49 9.18 -9.11 -10.36
CA LEU A 49 10.47 -9.18 -11.02
C LEU A 49 11.54 -9.63 -10.02
N GLN A 50 12.08 -10.85 -10.20
CA GLN A 50 13.08 -11.45 -9.29
C GLN A 50 14.23 -10.50 -8.93
N ARG A 51 14.73 -9.76 -9.92
CA ARG A 51 15.83 -8.77 -9.75
C ARG A 51 15.47 -7.61 -8.81
N TYR A 52 14.22 -7.17 -8.80
CA TYR A 52 13.78 -5.98 -8.06
C TYR A 52 12.96 -6.32 -6.82
N ARG A 53 12.60 -7.60 -6.62
CA ARG A 53 11.68 -8.05 -5.57
C ARG A 53 12.00 -7.50 -4.19
N LEU A 54 13.26 -7.59 -3.76
CA LEU A 54 13.67 -7.13 -2.43
C LEU A 54 13.51 -5.62 -2.26
N LEU A 55 13.97 -4.83 -3.24
CA LEU A 55 13.85 -3.38 -3.21
C LEU A 55 12.38 -2.94 -3.28
N ALA A 56 11.62 -3.50 -4.23
CA ALA A 56 10.20 -3.22 -4.39
C ALA A 56 9.38 -3.61 -3.15
N GLY A 57 9.69 -4.74 -2.52
CA GLY A 57 9.07 -5.16 -1.27
C GLY A 57 9.33 -4.17 -0.13
N ARG A 58 10.58 -3.71 0.05
CA ARG A 58 10.94 -2.71 1.06
C ARG A 58 10.24 -1.39 0.83
N LEU A 59 10.26 -0.89 -0.41
CA LEU A 59 9.60 0.37 -0.77
C LEU A 59 8.09 0.29 -0.60
N MET A 60 7.47 -0.84 -0.97
CA MET A 60 6.04 -1.05 -0.76
C MET A 60 5.68 -1.09 0.74
N VAL A 61 6.49 -1.74 1.58
CA VAL A 61 6.29 -1.70 3.04
C VAL A 61 6.39 -0.28 3.58
N LEU A 62 7.42 0.47 3.17
CA LEU A 62 7.59 1.87 3.58
C LEU A 62 6.41 2.73 3.13
N LEU A 63 5.94 2.55 1.90
CA LEU A 63 4.77 3.23 1.37
C LEU A 63 3.52 2.93 2.20
N LEU A 64 3.26 1.66 2.50
CA LEU A 64 2.09 1.25 3.28
C LEU A 64 2.12 1.83 4.71
N VAL A 65 3.30 1.94 5.32
CA VAL A 65 3.48 2.61 6.61
C VAL A 65 3.25 4.12 6.46
N ALA A 66 3.77 4.74 5.40
CA ALA A 66 3.64 6.18 5.17
C ALA A 66 2.19 6.63 4.94
N ILE A 67 1.37 5.82 4.25
CA ILE A 67 -0.06 6.14 4.02
C ILE A 67 -0.97 5.69 5.17
N PHE A 68 -0.45 4.93 6.15
CA PHE A 68 -1.23 4.44 7.30
C PHE A 68 -1.94 5.56 8.08
N PRO A 69 -1.32 6.72 8.37
CA PRO A 69 -1.99 7.83 9.05
C PRO A 69 -3.20 8.39 8.28
N ALA A 70 -3.10 8.48 6.95
CA ALA A 70 -4.24 8.88 6.12
C ALA A 70 -5.37 7.85 6.22
N ASN A 71 -5.04 6.56 6.30
CA ASN A 71 -6.04 5.53 6.45
C ASN A 71 -6.74 5.54 7.82
N ILE A 72 -6.01 5.87 8.89
CA ILE A 72 -6.60 6.13 10.21
C ILE A 72 -7.56 7.33 10.14
N TYR A 73 -7.13 8.43 9.53
CA TYR A 73 -7.97 9.62 9.37
C TYR A 73 -9.31 9.29 8.71
N VAL A 74 -9.31 8.56 7.60
CA VAL A 74 -10.55 8.18 6.92
C VAL A 74 -11.46 7.31 7.80
N ALA A 75 -10.89 6.36 8.56
CA ALA A 75 -11.67 5.50 9.45
C ALA A 75 -12.32 6.28 10.62
N VAL A 76 -11.62 7.29 11.14
CA VAL A 76 -12.06 8.10 12.29
C VAL A 76 -12.95 9.26 11.87
N ALA A 77 -12.53 10.06 10.89
CA ALA A 77 -13.21 11.28 10.47
C ALA A 77 -14.36 11.01 9.49
N GLN A 78 -14.38 9.86 8.82
CA GLN A 78 -15.41 9.45 7.86
C GLN A 78 -15.80 10.57 6.88
N PRO A 79 -14.84 11.19 6.18
CA PRO A 79 -15.13 12.27 5.24
C PRO A 79 -16.04 11.76 4.13
N ALA A 80 -16.86 12.64 3.56
CA ALA A 80 -17.68 12.31 2.39
C ALA A 80 -16.76 12.08 1.18
N MET A 81 -16.68 10.84 0.71
CA MET A 81 -15.82 10.44 -0.41
C MET A 81 -16.67 10.11 -1.65
N PRO A 82 -16.76 11.01 -2.64
CA PRO A 82 -17.57 10.79 -3.83
C PRO A 82 -16.92 9.76 -4.77
N GLY A 83 -17.75 9.03 -5.53
CA GLY A 83 -17.30 8.15 -6.62
C GLY A 83 -17.19 6.66 -6.28
N LEU A 84 -17.29 6.29 -5.00
CA LEU A 84 -17.41 4.91 -4.56
C LEU A 84 -18.37 4.81 -3.38
N ASP A 85 -19.26 3.83 -3.40
CA ASP A 85 -20.07 3.51 -2.23
C ASP A 85 -19.17 2.85 -1.18
N TYR A 86 -19.17 3.42 0.02
CA TYR A 86 -18.45 2.87 1.17
C TYR A 86 -19.33 2.86 2.41
N THR A 87 -19.03 1.94 3.32
CA THR A 87 -19.62 1.92 4.65
C THR A 87 -18.56 2.36 5.66
N PRO A 88 -18.96 2.97 6.79
CA PRO A 88 -18.04 3.23 7.91
C PRO A 88 -17.22 2.01 8.32
N GLU A 89 -17.86 0.83 8.34
CA GLU A 89 -17.24 -0.45 8.69
C GLU A 89 -16.15 -0.87 7.70
N SER A 90 -16.33 -0.63 6.40
CA SER A 90 -15.35 -1.01 5.39
C SER A 90 -14.04 -0.24 5.55
N MET A 91 -14.07 0.98 6.12
CA MET A 91 -12.87 1.75 6.41
C MET A 91 -12.04 1.15 7.55
N TRP A 92 -12.70 0.64 8.59
CA TRP A 92 -12.05 -0.11 9.67
C TRP A 92 -11.47 -1.43 9.16
N TRP A 93 -12.19 -2.13 8.27
CA TRP A 93 -11.69 -3.35 7.66
C TRP A 93 -10.44 -3.08 6.81
N ARG A 94 -10.44 -2.00 6.02
CA ARG A 94 -9.25 -1.55 5.30
C ARG A 94 -8.06 -1.32 6.24
N LEU A 95 -8.28 -0.67 7.38
CA LEU A 95 -7.24 -0.37 8.35
C LEU A 95 -6.65 -1.65 8.97
N LEU A 96 -7.48 -2.66 9.25
CA LEU A 96 -7.04 -3.96 9.78
C LEU A 96 -6.33 -4.83 8.72
N LEU A 97 -6.73 -4.73 7.46
CA LEU A 97 -6.06 -5.45 6.36
C LEU A 97 -4.68 -4.89 6.03
N GLN A 98 -4.45 -3.59 6.24
CA GLN A 98 -3.18 -2.94 5.93
C GLN A 98 -1.94 -3.55 6.64
N PRO A 99 -1.93 -3.79 7.97
CA PRO A 99 -0.81 -4.48 8.61
C PRO A 99 -0.67 -5.94 8.14
N LEU A 100 -1.76 -6.61 7.76
CA LEU A 100 -1.69 -7.95 7.17
C LEU A 100 -1.00 -7.90 5.80
N PHE A 101 -1.28 -6.89 4.99
CA PHE A 101 -0.57 -6.68 3.73
C PHE A 101 0.92 -6.36 3.93
N ILE A 102 1.25 -5.51 4.91
CA ILE A 102 2.64 -5.22 5.27
C ILE A 102 3.36 -6.52 5.66
N ALA A 103 2.78 -7.32 6.55
CA ALA A 103 3.34 -8.59 6.96
C ALA A 103 3.49 -9.57 5.79
N TRP A 104 2.48 -9.65 4.92
CA TRP A 104 2.50 -10.47 3.72
C TRP A 104 3.65 -10.09 2.78
N ILE A 105 3.80 -8.80 2.45
CA ILE A 105 4.87 -8.33 1.58
C ILE A 105 6.22 -8.56 2.24
N TRP A 106 6.33 -8.33 3.55
CA TRP A 106 7.56 -8.59 4.28
C TRP A 106 7.98 -10.06 4.16
N VAL A 107 7.06 -10.99 4.40
CA VAL A 107 7.34 -12.42 4.33
C VAL A 107 7.67 -12.89 2.91
N THR A 108 6.93 -12.41 1.91
CA THR A 108 7.02 -12.94 0.53
C THR A 108 8.05 -12.23 -0.35
N ALA A 109 8.43 -10.99 -0.03
CA ALA A 109 9.31 -10.18 -0.87
C ALA A 109 10.55 -9.62 -0.15
N VAL A 110 10.56 -9.54 1.19
CA VAL A 110 11.65 -8.88 1.94
C VAL A 110 12.49 -9.85 2.78
N ARG A 111 11.88 -10.88 3.37
CA ARG A 111 12.60 -11.85 4.17
C ARG A 111 13.65 -12.56 3.30
N PRO A 112 14.93 -12.60 3.74
CA PRO A 112 15.92 -13.41 3.04
C PRO A 112 15.50 -14.88 3.13
N GLU A 113 15.46 -15.57 1.99
CA GLU A 113 15.40 -17.03 2.01
C GLU A 113 16.58 -17.53 2.83
N GLN A 114 16.32 -18.30 3.88
CA GLN A 114 17.39 -18.98 4.60
C GLN A 114 18.01 -19.97 3.61
N LYS A 115 19.15 -19.60 3.02
CA LYS A 115 20.02 -20.56 2.35
C LYS A 115 20.29 -21.65 3.38
N GLY A 116 19.89 -22.88 3.05
CA GLY A 116 19.73 -23.98 3.99
C GLY A 116 20.94 -24.16 4.91
N ALA A 117 20.66 -24.72 6.10
CA ALA A 117 21.67 -25.35 6.92
C ALA A 117 22.42 -26.38 6.07
N GLY A 118 23.51 -25.95 5.45
CA GLY A 118 24.54 -26.83 4.92
C GLY A 118 25.20 -27.48 6.12
N SER A 119 24.64 -28.62 6.55
CA SER A 119 25.37 -29.62 7.31
C SER A 119 26.53 -30.08 6.45
N GLY A 120 27.62 -29.31 6.48
CA GLY A 120 28.95 -29.80 6.17
C GLY A 120 29.35 -30.75 7.28
N SER A 121 28.88 -31.98 7.22
CA SER A 121 29.49 -33.11 7.90
C SER A 121 30.45 -33.75 6.90
N ILE A 122 31.72 -33.40 7.08
CA ILE A 122 32.90 -34.14 6.61
C ILE A 122 32.84 -35.57 7.16
#